data_AF-A0A0L0UIS9-F1
#
_entry.id   AF-A0A0L0UIS9-F1
#
_cell.length_a   1.000
_cell.length_b   1.000
_cell.length_c   1.000
_cell.angle_alpha   90.00
_cell.angle_beta   90.00
_cell.angle_gamma   90.00
#
_symmetry.space_group_name_H-M   'P 1'
#
loop_
_entity.id
_entity.type
_entity.pdbx_description
1 polymer ?
#
loop_
_entity_poly.entity_id
_entity_poly.type
_entity_poly.pdbx_seq_one_letter_code
_entity_poly.pdbx_strand_id
1 'polypeptide(L)'
;YEAAPALGSRGAFTTMAASSIAINMDEPKNPITRLEWQTTGITLNKKLMAMQDGPLARAIDLQAVKKYGVPAKPLQTTAVLNLARRRNVFLLAGTGFGKSRIPEMYFKLMPKKQGPVVLTLNPLDALGNKKVLEKKNAGFTAINLTKLTFNAVEAARIRAGVYNF
;
A
#
# COMPACT_ATOMS: atom_id res chain seq x y z
N TYR A 1 20.96 -37.51 -41.49
CA TYR A 1 21.84 -38.46 -40.79
C TYR A 1 23.21 -37.81 -40.67
N GLU A 2 23.51 -37.28 -39.49
CA GLU A 2 24.85 -36.99 -38.91
C GLU A 2 24.57 -36.25 -37.59
N ALA A 3 24.65 -36.95 -36.47
CA ALA A 3 25.83 -37.06 -35.60
C ALA A 3 25.98 -35.84 -34.69
N ALA A 4 25.61 -36.03 -33.42
CA ALA A 4 25.93 -35.15 -32.32
C ALA A 4 27.45 -35.13 -32.03
N PRO A 5 27.95 -34.11 -31.33
CA PRO A 5 29.00 -34.31 -30.34
C PRO A 5 28.41 -34.20 -28.93
N ALA A 6 28.75 -35.19 -28.12
CA ALA A 6 28.55 -35.20 -26.68
C ALA A 6 29.80 -34.63 -25.99
N LEU A 7 29.60 -33.82 -24.94
CA LEU A 7 30.01 -34.05 -23.55
C LEU A 7 30.18 -32.71 -22.81
N GLY A 8 29.83 -32.72 -21.52
CA GLY A 8 30.59 -31.94 -20.54
C GLY A 8 29.79 -30.98 -19.68
N SER A 9 29.12 -31.52 -18.68
CA SER A 9 29.45 -31.30 -17.25
C SER A 9 28.19 -31.36 -16.39
N ARG A 10 28.23 -32.25 -15.40
CA ARG A 10 27.27 -32.35 -14.32
C ARG A 10 27.34 -31.07 -13.48
N GLY A 11 26.43 -30.13 -13.72
CA GLY A 11 26.09 -29.09 -12.76
C GLY A 11 25.04 -29.64 -11.80
N ALA A 12 25.40 -29.76 -10.53
CA ALA A 12 24.47 -30.11 -9.46
C ALA A 12 23.26 -29.16 -9.48
N PHE A 13 22.05 -29.72 -9.60
CA PHE A 13 20.83 -28.99 -9.25
C PHE A 13 20.84 -28.80 -7.72
N THR A 14 21.42 -27.69 -7.26
CA THR A 14 21.21 -27.23 -5.90
C THR A 14 19.78 -26.72 -5.81
N THR A 15 18.92 -27.51 -5.18
CA THR A 15 17.63 -27.06 -4.68
C THR A 15 17.89 -25.88 -3.73
N MET A 16 17.62 -24.65 -4.17
CA MET A 16 17.59 -23.54 -3.23
C MET A 16 16.41 -23.76 -2.29
N ALA A 17 16.70 -24.09 -1.04
CA ALA A 17 15.72 -24.00 0.02
C ALA A 17 15.24 -22.55 0.09
N ALA A 18 13.97 -22.32 -0.23
CA ALA A 18 13.32 -21.07 0.10
C ALA A 18 13.23 -21.00 1.62
N SER A 19 14.17 -20.30 2.26
CA SER A 19 14.12 -19.95 3.67
C SER A 19 12.95 -18.99 3.90
N SER A 20 11.76 -19.55 4.05
CA SER A 20 10.59 -18.81 4.50
C SER A 20 10.80 -18.50 5.97
N ILE A 21 11.13 -17.26 6.29
CA ILE A 21 11.04 -16.77 7.68
C ILE A 21 9.54 -16.72 7.99
N ALA A 22 9.02 -17.81 8.56
CA ALA A 22 7.73 -17.79 9.23
C ALA A 22 7.89 -16.86 10.44
N ILE A 23 7.35 -15.65 10.33
CA ILE A 23 7.07 -14.85 11.51
C ILE A 23 5.91 -15.60 12.18
N ASN A 24 6.21 -16.38 13.22
CA ASN A 24 5.19 -16.96 14.07
C ASN A 24 4.46 -15.79 14.75
N MET A 25 3.39 -15.33 14.12
CA MET A 25 2.34 -14.62 14.83
C MET A 25 1.55 -15.72 15.52
N ASP A 26 1.50 -15.71 16.85
CA ASP A 26 0.57 -16.55 17.58
C ASP A 26 -0.81 -16.39 16.95
N GLU A 27 -1.42 -17.51 16.58
CA GLU A 27 -2.78 -17.49 16.06
C GLU A 27 -3.65 -16.80 17.12
N PRO A 28 -4.33 -15.69 16.77
CA PRO A 28 -5.12 -14.98 17.76
C PRO A 28 -6.14 -15.95 18.33
N LYS A 29 -6.18 -16.07 19.66
CA LYS A 29 -7.11 -16.96 20.41
C LYS A 29 -8.58 -16.78 20.02
N ASN A 30 -8.90 -15.72 19.29
CA ASN A 30 -10.16 -15.55 18.60
C ASN A 30 -9.88 -14.97 17.20
N PRO A 31 -9.98 -15.76 16.11
CA PRO A 31 -9.81 -15.23 14.76
C PRO A 31 -10.93 -14.23 14.48
N ILE A 32 -10.57 -12.94 14.37
CA ILE A 32 -11.52 -11.88 14.06
C ILE A 32 -12.22 -12.25 12.74
N THR A 33 -13.54 -12.38 12.78
CA THR A 33 -14.32 -12.75 11.59
C THR A 33 -14.21 -11.66 10.52
N ARG A 34 -14.33 -12.01 9.24
CA ARG A 34 -14.34 -11.02 8.13
C ARG A 34 -15.39 -9.91 8.36
N LEU A 35 -16.48 -10.23 9.05
CA LEU A 35 -17.54 -9.29 9.40
C LEU A 35 -17.10 -8.32 10.51
N GLU A 36 -16.41 -8.80 11.55
CA GLU A 36 -15.86 -7.94 12.60
C GLU A 36 -14.78 -6.99 12.07
N TRP A 37 -13.87 -7.45 11.20
CA TRP A 37 -12.91 -6.58 10.49
C TRP A 37 -13.60 -5.46 9.70
N GLN A 38 -14.76 -5.77 9.10
CA GLN A 38 -15.53 -4.77 8.36
C GLN A 38 -16.11 -3.69 9.28
N THR A 39 -16.37 -4.00 10.55
CA THR A 39 -16.95 -3.10 11.55
C THR A 39 -15.95 -2.35 12.43
N THR A 40 -14.70 -2.84 12.58
CA THR A 40 -13.69 -2.25 13.48
C THR A 40 -12.55 -1.50 12.77
N GLY A 41 -12.47 -1.60 11.44
CA GLY A 41 -11.44 -0.93 10.65
C GLY A 41 -11.71 0.56 10.35
N ILE A 42 -10.69 1.25 9.84
CA ILE A 42 -10.80 2.63 9.34
C ILE A 42 -11.93 2.72 8.33
N THR A 43 -12.89 3.62 8.58
CA THR A 43 -14.08 3.78 7.74
C THR A 43 -14.23 5.23 7.31
N LEU A 44 -14.55 5.44 6.04
CA LEU A 44 -14.84 6.78 5.52
C LEU A 44 -16.07 7.36 6.20
N ASN A 45 -16.16 8.69 6.25
CA ASN A 45 -17.35 9.34 6.80
C ASN A 45 -18.61 8.93 6.01
N LYS A 46 -19.75 8.78 6.71
CA LYS A 46 -21.04 8.36 6.13
C LYS A 46 -21.40 9.15 4.86
N LYS A 47 -21.11 10.46 4.83
CA LYS A 47 -21.32 11.33 3.66
C LYS A 47 -20.58 10.85 2.41
N LEU A 48 -19.31 10.43 2.53
CA LEU A 48 -18.52 9.95 1.38
C LEU A 48 -18.96 8.54 0.95
N MET A 49 -19.36 7.71 1.91
CA MET A 49 -19.87 6.36 1.61
C MET A 49 -21.22 6.40 0.88
N ALA A 50 -22.12 7.32 1.26
CA ALA A 50 -23.43 7.49 0.63
C ALA A 50 -23.40 8.33 -0.65
N MET A 51 -22.32 9.07 -0.89
CA MET A 51 -22.15 9.88 -2.11
C MET A 51 -22.11 8.97 -3.33
N GLN A 52 -22.82 9.33 -4.41
CA GLN A 52 -22.74 8.62 -5.68
C GLN A 52 -21.34 8.71 -6.30
N ASP A 53 -21.01 7.76 -7.17
CA ASP A 53 -19.67 7.61 -7.74
C ASP A 53 -19.20 8.84 -8.55
N GLY A 54 -20.07 9.43 -9.37
CA GLY A 54 -19.73 10.62 -10.17
C GLY A 54 -19.29 11.83 -9.31
N PRO A 55 -20.12 12.27 -8.34
CA PRO A 55 -19.74 13.31 -7.40
C PRO A 55 -18.48 12.99 -6.58
N LEU A 56 -18.31 11.73 -6.15
CA LEU A 56 -17.12 11.32 -5.40
C LEU A 56 -15.85 11.38 -6.25
N ALA A 57 -15.90 10.91 -7.49
CA ALA A 57 -14.80 11.03 -8.45
C ALA A 57 -14.41 12.50 -8.68
N ARG A 58 -15.39 13.39 -8.86
CA ARG A 58 -15.14 14.84 -8.99
C ARG A 58 -14.48 15.42 -7.74
N ALA A 59 -14.91 15.01 -6.55
CA ALA A 59 -14.28 15.46 -5.29
C ALA A 59 -12.83 14.99 -5.17
N ILE A 60 -12.52 13.77 -5.60
CA ILE A 60 -11.15 13.23 -5.68
C ILE A 60 -10.31 14.07 -6.64
N ASP A 61 -10.82 14.38 -7.84
CA ASP A 61 -10.08 15.17 -8.84
C ASP A 61 -9.82 16.60 -8.36
N LEU A 62 -10.81 17.27 -7.75
CA LEU A 62 -10.63 18.60 -7.17
C LEU A 62 -9.57 18.60 -6.06
N GLN A 63 -9.55 17.55 -5.23
CA GLN A 63 -8.54 17.38 -4.21
C GLN A 63 -7.15 17.15 -4.82
N ALA A 64 -7.05 16.41 -5.91
CA ALA A 64 -5.80 16.18 -6.64
C ALA A 64 -5.26 17.50 -7.23
N VAL A 65 -6.10 18.30 -7.89
CA VAL A 65 -5.72 19.63 -8.40
C VAL A 65 -5.21 20.51 -7.27
N LYS A 66 -5.93 20.57 -6.15
CA LYS A 66 -5.52 21.37 -4.99
C LYS A 66 -4.16 20.94 -4.43
N LYS A 67 -3.84 19.64 -4.47
CA LYS A 67 -2.61 19.10 -3.87
C LYS A 67 -1.41 19.12 -4.82
N TYR A 68 -1.63 18.83 -6.11
CA TYR A 68 -0.56 18.58 -7.09
C TYR A 68 -0.54 19.60 -8.24
N GLY A 69 -1.47 20.56 -8.27
CA GLY A 69 -1.60 21.56 -9.33
C GLY A 69 -2.19 21.01 -10.65
N VAL A 70 -2.38 19.70 -10.75
CA VAL A 70 -2.89 19.03 -11.95
C VAL A 70 -3.97 18.02 -11.59
N PRO A 71 -4.96 17.79 -12.47
CA PRO A 71 -5.95 16.75 -12.29
C PRO A 71 -5.31 15.35 -12.14
N ALA A 72 -6.00 14.45 -11.43
CA ALA A 72 -5.63 13.06 -11.41
C ALA A 72 -5.87 12.43 -12.80
N LYS A 73 -5.08 11.42 -13.14
CA LYS A 73 -5.34 10.64 -14.35
C LYS A 73 -6.61 9.81 -14.13
N PRO A 74 -7.44 9.56 -15.16
CA PRO A 74 -8.70 8.83 -15.00
C PRO A 74 -8.55 7.49 -14.27
N LEU A 75 -7.53 6.69 -14.60
CA LEU A 75 -7.26 5.42 -13.91
C LEU A 75 -6.84 5.58 -12.44
N GLN A 76 -6.22 6.70 -12.05
CA GLN A 76 -5.94 6.98 -10.64
C GLN A 76 -7.25 7.28 -9.89
N THR A 77 -8.12 8.10 -10.48
CA THR A 77 -9.43 8.44 -9.90
C THR A 77 -10.30 7.18 -9.74
N THR A 78 -10.35 6.34 -10.78
CA THR A 78 -11.06 5.05 -10.72
C THR A 78 -10.47 4.12 -9.65
N ALA A 79 -9.15 4.07 -9.48
CA ALA A 79 -8.54 3.28 -8.42
C ALA A 79 -8.94 3.79 -7.02
N VAL A 80 -8.84 5.10 -6.78
CA VAL A 80 -9.22 5.71 -5.48
C VAL A 80 -10.71 5.53 -5.20
N LEU A 81 -11.57 5.67 -6.22
CA LEU A 81 -12.99 5.45 -6.10
C LEU A 81 -13.30 4.00 -5.67
N ASN A 82 -12.68 3.01 -6.32
CA ASN A 82 -12.88 1.60 -5.95
C ASN A 82 -12.35 1.31 -4.53
N LEU A 83 -11.22 1.90 -4.13
CA LEU A 83 -10.73 1.82 -2.76
C LEU A 83 -11.71 2.45 -1.76
N ALA A 84 -12.31 3.60 -2.09
CA ALA A 84 -13.34 4.24 -1.28
C ALA A 84 -14.62 3.40 -1.15
N ARG A 85 -14.87 2.50 -2.11
CA ARG A 85 -15.91 1.47 -2.06
C ARG A 85 -15.46 0.16 -1.42
N ARG A 86 -14.30 0.16 -0.74
CA ARG A 86 -13.70 -1.00 -0.06
C ARG A 86 -13.43 -2.19 -0.99
N ARG A 87 -13.20 -1.92 -2.28
CA ARG A 87 -12.83 -2.95 -3.26
C ARG A 87 -11.33 -3.06 -3.35
N ASN A 88 -10.84 -4.28 -3.55
CA ASN A 88 -9.45 -4.51 -3.91
C ASN A 88 -9.20 -4.02 -5.35
N VAL A 89 -8.05 -3.39 -5.58
CA VAL A 89 -7.71 -2.80 -6.88
C VAL A 89 -6.38 -3.38 -7.35
N PHE A 90 -6.39 -3.94 -8.55
CA PHE A 90 -5.17 -4.27 -9.30
C PHE A 90 -4.98 -3.21 -10.37
N LEU A 91 -3.80 -2.59 -10.39
CA LEU A 91 -3.45 -1.54 -11.35
C LEU A 91 -2.20 -1.93 -12.12
N LEU A 92 -2.36 -2.14 -13.42
CA LEU A 92 -1.23 -2.25 -14.34
C LEU A 92 -0.84 -0.85 -14.83
N ALA A 93 0.33 -0.37 -14.41
CA ALA A 93 0.80 0.95 -14.80
C ALA A 93 2.34 1.06 -14.80
N GLY A 94 2.87 1.68 -15.86
CA GLY A 94 4.31 1.90 -16.04
C GLY A 94 4.94 2.86 -15.03
N THR A 95 6.26 2.99 -15.10
CA THR A 95 7.02 4.03 -14.39
C THR A 95 6.57 5.43 -14.88
N GLY A 96 6.60 6.44 -14.01
CA GLY A 96 6.12 7.78 -14.34
C GLY A 96 4.58 7.93 -14.38
N PHE A 97 3.81 6.85 -14.24
CA PHE A 97 2.35 6.95 -14.17
C PHE A 97 1.85 7.81 -12.98
N GLY A 98 2.64 7.86 -11.89
CA GLY A 98 2.27 8.55 -10.65
C GLY A 98 1.54 7.64 -9.66
N LYS A 99 1.87 6.34 -9.63
CA LYS A 99 1.23 5.33 -8.76
C LYS A 99 1.17 5.74 -7.29
N SER A 100 2.18 6.47 -6.78
CA SER A 100 2.24 6.96 -5.40
C SER A 100 1.09 7.89 -5.02
N ARG A 101 0.48 8.60 -5.99
CA ARG A 101 -0.66 9.51 -5.74
C ARG A 101 -1.94 8.78 -5.34
N ILE A 102 -2.12 7.53 -5.76
CA ILE A 102 -3.35 6.76 -5.47
C ILE A 102 -3.53 6.57 -3.95
N PRO A 103 -2.58 5.98 -3.22
CA PRO A 103 -2.74 5.83 -1.77
C PRO A 103 -2.75 7.19 -1.04
N GLU A 104 -2.10 8.23 -1.59
CA GLU A 104 -2.16 9.59 -1.02
C GLU A 104 -3.56 10.21 -1.12
N MET A 105 -4.19 10.14 -2.31
CA MET A 105 -5.55 10.61 -2.52
C MET A 105 -6.54 9.81 -1.67
N TYR A 106 -6.39 8.48 -1.61
CA TYR A 106 -7.23 7.64 -0.76
C TYR A 106 -7.09 7.98 0.72
N PHE A 107 -5.86 8.17 1.23
CA PHE A 107 -5.60 8.62 2.60
C PHE A 107 -6.32 9.94 2.92
N LYS A 108 -6.35 10.87 1.97
CA LYS A 108 -7.01 12.18 2.17
C LYS A 108 -8.54 12.10 2.26
N LEU A 109 -9.15 10.99 1.87
CA LEU A 109 -10.59 10.74 2.11
C LEU A 109 -10.86 10.26 3.55
N MET A 110 -9.85 9.72 4.24
CA MET A 110 -10.01 9.11 5.56
C MET A 110 -10.17 10.15 6.68
N PRO A 111 -10.98 9.86 7.71
CA PRO A 111 -11.13 10.77 8.83
C PRO A 111 -9.87 10.79 9.70
N LYS A 112 -9.19 11.95 9.78
CA LYS A 112 -7.94 12.11 10.56
C LYS A 112 -8.06 11.66 12.02
N LYS A 113 -9.23 11.82 12.63
CA LYS A 113 -9.49 11.42 14.03
C LYS A 113 -9.31 9.92 14.27
N GLN A 114 -9.38 9.09 13.23
CA GLN A 114 -9.20 7.64 13.33
C GLN A 114 -7.72 7.22 13.25
N GLY A 115 -6.78 8.15 13.09
CA GLY A 115 -5.35 7.85 12.96
C GLY A 115 -5.02 6.86 11.84
N PRO A 116 -5.54 7.04 10.61
CA PRO A 116 -5.29 6.09 9.53
C PRO A 116 -3.80 5.96 9.21
N VAL A 117 -3.37 4.76 8.84
CA VAL A 117 -2.01 4.45 8.38
C VAL A 117 -2.11 3.68 7.07
N VAL A 118 -1.31 4.07 6.07
CA VAL A 118 -1.20 3.34 4.81
C VAL A 118 0.11 2.59 4.74
N LEU A 119 0.05 1.26 4.92
CA LEU A 119 1.21 0.39 4.73
C LEU A 119 1.50 0.19 3.25
N THR A 120 2.73 0.49 2.82
CA THR A 120 3.20 0.22 1.46
C THR A 120 4.29 -0.85 1.49
N LEU A 121 4.01 -2.02 0.93
CA LEU A 121 5.01 -3.08 0.75
C LEU A 121 5.79 -2.84 -0.53
N ASN A 122 7.11 -2.87 -0.44
CA ASN A 122 7.99 -2.69 -1.59
C ASN A 122 9.07 -3.77 -1.57
N PRO A 123 9.27 -4.53 -2.67
CA PRO A 123 10.25 -5.62 -2.70
C PRO A 123 11.71 -5.13 -2.71
N LEU A 124 11.95 -3.82 -2.81
CA LEU A 124 13.28 -3.23 -2.87
C LEU A 124 13.53 -2.34 -1.65
N ASP A 125 14.33 -2.83 -0.71
CA ASP A 125 14.72 -2.13 0.51
C ASP A 125 15.43 -0.80 0.21
N ALA A 126 16.28 -0.77 -0.82
CA ALA A 126 17.03 0.41 -1.25
C ALA A 126 16.14 1.60 -1.64
N LEU A 127 14.85 1.38 -1.91
CA LEU A 127 13.91 2.43 -2.28
C LEU A 127 13.09 2.98 -1.10
N GLY A 128 13.14 2.33 0.07
CA GLY A 128 12.31 2.71 1.23
C GLY A 128 12.59 4.14 1.71
N ASN A 129 13.86 4.49 1.94
CA ASN A 129 14.23 5.82 2.44
C ASN A 129 13.90 6.94 1.44
N LYS A 130 14.11 6.70 0.15
CA LYS A 130 13.74 7.67 -0.90
C LYS A 130 12.23 7.93 -0.89
N LYS A 131 11.42 6.88 -0.77
CA LYS A 131 9.97 7.02 -0.68
C LYS A 131 9.55 7.78 0.59
N VAL A 132 10.16 7.51 1.73
CA VAL A 132 9.91 8.26 2.97
C VAL A 132 10.21 9.75 2.77
N LEU A 133 11.33 10.09 2.13
CA LEU A 133 11.68 11.48 1.83
C LEU A 133 10.64 12.13 0.89
N GLU A 134 10.25 11.43 -0.19
CA GLU A 134 9.20 11.91 -1.10
C GLU A 134 7.87 12.17 -0.37
N LYS A 135 7.48 11.30 0.57
CA LYS A 135 6.26 11.47 1.39
C LYS A 135 6.35 12.66 2.33
N LYS A 136 7.49 12.84 3.00
CA LYS A 136 7.74 13.99 3.88
C LYS A 136 7.70 15.30 3.09
N ASN A 137 8.31 15.34 1.91
CA ASN A 137 8.24 16.49 1.00
C ASN A 137 6.80 16.76 0.52
N ALA A 138 5.99 15.71 0.37
CA ALA A 138 4.57 15.83 0.10
C ALA A 138 3.73 16.17 1.36
N GLY A 139 4.34 16.46 2.51
CA GLY A 139 3.68 16.87 3.74
C GLY A 139 2.96 15.74 4.49
N PHE A 140 3.43 14.50 4.34
CA PHE A 140 2.97 13.35 5.11
C PHE A 140 4.03 12.94 6.14
N THR A 141 3.60 12.41 7.28
CA THR A 141 4.51 11.69 8.17
C THR A 141 4.74 10.27 7.62
N ALA A 142 5.99 9.83 7.56
CA ALA A 142 6.32 8.52 7.00
C ALA A 142 7.53 7.87 7.70
N ILE A 143 7.52 6.55 7.78
CA ILE A 143 8.61 5.73 8.32
C ILE A 143 8.96 4.57 7.37
N ASN A 144 10.24 4.20 7.33
CA ASN A 144 10.69 3.00 6.64
C ASN A 144 10.82 1.86 7.66
N LEU A 145 10.05 0.79 7.47
CA LEU A 145 10.08 -0.38 8.34
C LEU A 145 11.01 -1.45 7.74
N THR A 146 12.08 -1.73 8.45
CA THR A 146 13.00 -2.83 8.19
C THR A 146 13.00 -3.75 9.40
N LYS A 147 13.66 -4.91 9.29
CA LYS A 147 13.85 -5.82 10.43
C LYS A 147 14.47 -5.13 11.65
N LEU A 148 15.30 -4.09 11.45
CA LEU A 148 15.97 -3.37 12.53
C LEU A 148 15.16 -2.19 13.08
N THR A 149 14.29 -1.57 12.26
CA THR A 149 13.51 -0.39 12.68
C THR A 149 12.13 -0.75 13.24
N PHE A 150 11.59 -1.93 12.94
CA PHE A 150 10.32 -2.36 13.51
C PHE A 150 10.49 -2.93 14.92
N ASN A 151 10.18 -2.11 15.93
CA ASN A 151 10.23 -2.45 17.35
C ASN A 151 8.95 -2.02 18.08
N ALA A 152 8.82 -2.35 19.36
CA ALA A 152 7.62 -2.08 20.16
C ALA A 152 7.27 -0.58 20.24
N VAL A 153 8.27 0.30 20.26
CA VAL A 153 8.06 1.77 20.30
C VAL A 153 7.48 2.24 18.98
N GLU A 154 8.06 1.83 17.86
CA GLU A 154 7.55 2.21 16.53
C GLU A 154 6.17 1.60 16.25
N ALA A 155 5.91 0.37 16.71
CA ALA A 155 4.58 -0.23 16.63
C ALA A 155 3.52 0.57 17.41
N ALA A 156 3.86 1.06 18.61
CA ALA A 156 2.97 1.92 19.39
C ALA A 156 2.70 3.26 18.69
N ARG A 157 3.72 3.86 18.05
CA ARG A 157 3.57 5.09 17.26
C ARG A 157 2.69 4.88 16.02
N ILE A 158 2.84 3.76 15.33
CA ILE A 158 1.97 3.37 14.20
C ILE A 158 0.52 3.24 14.68
N ARG A 159 0.29 2.52 15.79
CA ARG A 159 -1.06 2.36 16.35
C ARG A 159 -1.70 3.68 16.78
N ALA A 160 -0.89 4.63 17.23
CA ALA A 160 -1.34 5.97 17.60
C ALA A 160 -1.55 6.91 16.39
N GLY A 161 -1.29 6.45 15.16
CA GLY A 161 -1.46 7.26 13.95
C GLY A 161 -0.40 8.35 13.79
N VAL A 162 0.77 8.21 14.42
CA VAL A 162 1.89 9.17 14.29
C VAL A 162 2.37 9.27 12.85
N TYR A 163 2.37 8.14 12.14
CA TYR A 163 2.74 8.05 10.73
C TYR A 163 1.49 7.99 9.84
N ASN A 164 1.55 8.59 8.67
CA ASN A 164 0.52 8.42 7.63
C ASN A 164 0.90 7.28 6.67
N PHE A 165 2.20 7.03 6.48
CA PHE A 165 2.78 6.10 5.51
C PHE A 165 3.96 5.30 6.08
#